data_AF-A0AA39RF59-F1
#
_entry.id   AF-A0AA39RF59-F1
#
_cell.length_a   1.000
_cell.length_b   1.000
_cell.length_c   1.000
_cell.angle_alpha   90.00
_cell.angle_beta   90.00
_cell.angle_gamma   90.00
#
_symmetry.space_group_name_H-M   'P 1'
#
loop_
_entity.id
_entity.type
_entity.pdbx_description
1 polymer ?
#
loop_
_entity_poly.entity_id
_entity_poly.type
_entity_poly.pdbx_seq_one_letter_code
_entity_poly.pdbx_strand_id
1 'polypeptide(L)'
;MFDFLGKVRKDYVCQSSKAQVYRAKRKASLLIEGSLATQYAKLWDYAEEKRRSNPGSTVVIDTEKGLDKADMFRRIYICLEACKMDWISGCRPIIGLDACHTKGNHKAQLMFAIGIDADNSYYPIAYAIVEKECYMTRFWFLSLLKIDLKLDEDFRITFMTDKQKGLVEAIGKLWKNIEHRNCV
;
A
#
# COMPACT_ATOMS: atom_id res chain seq x y z
N MET A 1 -5.39 -25.45 11.96
CA MET A 1 -4.24 -25.83 12.82
C MET A 1 -4.38 -27.23 13.41
N PHE A 2 -5.57 -27.68 13.82
CA PHE A 2 -5.80 -29.08 14.22
C PHE A 2 -5.48 -30.09 13.12
N ASP A 3 -5.82 -29.75 11.86
CA ASP A 3 -5.50 -30.56 10.67
C ASP A 3 -3.98 -30.77 10.46
N PHE A 4 -3.17 -29.71 10.56
CA PHE A 4 -1.72 -29.79 10.40
C PHE A 4 -1.03 -30.62 11.50
N LEU A 5 -1.47 -30.50 12.76
CA LEU A 5 -0.94 -31.31 13.87
C LEU A 5 -1.24 -32.79 13.66
N GLY A 6 -2.46 -33.13 13.23
CA GLY A 6 -2.86 -34.49 12.90
C GLY A 6 -1.99 -35.07 11.79
N LYS A 7 -1.74 -34.29 10.74
CA LYS A 7 -0.86 -34.67 9.63
C LYS A 7 0.58 -34.92 10.09
N VAL A 8 1.18 -34.02 10.88
CA VAL A 8 2.56 -34.21 11.38
C VAL A 8 2.68 -35.48 12.23
N ARG A 9 1.70 -35.76 13.10
CA ARG A 9 1.73 -36.97 13.94
C ARG A 9 1.58 -38.24 13.10
N LYS A 10 0.74 -38.21 12.08
CA LYS A 10 0.49 -39.34 11.17
C LYS A 10 1.71 -39.64 10.28
N ASP A 11 2.25 -38.61 9.62
CA ASP A 11 3.29 -38.76 8.62
C ASP A 11 4.66 -39.10 9.24
N TYR A 12 4.93 -38.56 10.44
CA TYR A 12 6.23 -38.74 11.11
C TYR A 12 6.17 -39.69 12.31
N VAL A 13 5.01 -40.29 12.59
CA VAL A 13 4.78 -41.26 13.69
C VAL A 13 5.38 -40.76 15.01
N CYS A 14 5.18 -39.48 15.32
CA CYS A 14 5.79 -38.84 16.48
C CYS A 14 4.73 -38.19 17.38
N GLN A 15 4.91 -38.33 18.70
CA GLN A 15 4.09 -37.58 19.66
C GLN A 15 4.66 -36.17 19.82
N SER A 16 4.09 -35.24 19.06
CA SER A 16 4.46 -33.84 19.12
C SER A 16 3.35 -33.01 19.77
N SER A 17 3.73 -32.15 20.71
CA SER A 17 2.85 -31.14 21.30
C SER A 17 2.50 -30.07 20.27
N LYS A 18 1.36 -29.40 20.46
CA LYS A 18 0.96 -28.26 19.63
C LYS A 18 2.03 -27.16 19.61
N ALA A 19 2.71 -26.93 20.73
CA ALA A 19 3.79 -25.96 20.85
C ALA A 19 5.02 -26.35 20.00
N GLN A 20 5.43 -27.62 20.00
CA GLN A 20 6.52 -28.11 19.15
C GLN A 20 6.19 -27.94 17.66
N VAL A 21 4.98 -28.33 17.25
CA VAL A 21 4.55 -28.19 15.85
C VAL A 21 4.46 -26.73 15.42
N TYR A 22 3.98 -25.84 16.30
CA TYR A 22 3.99 -24.40 16.03
C TYR A 22 5.41 -23.85 15.85
N ARG A 23 6.36 -24.20 16.74
CA ARG A 23 7.76 -23.77 16.62
C ARG A 23 8.43 -24.33 15.37
N ALA A 24 8.19 -25.60 15.04
CA ALA A 24 8.69 -26.24 13.84
C ALA A 24 8.15 -25.55 12.58
N LYS A 25 6.83 -25.28 12.52
CA LYS A 25 6.21 -24.53 11.42
C LYS A 25 6.82 -23.14 11.28
N ARG A 26 6.98 -22.40 12.38
CA ARG A 26 7.59 -21.06 12.37
C ARG A 26 9.04 -21.10 11.85
N LYS A 27 9.83 -22.11 12.26
CA LYS A 27 11.20 -22.28 11.77
C LYS A 27 11.24 -22.64 10.28
N ALA A 28 10.35 -23.52 9.83
CA ALA A 28 10.22 -23.87 8.42
C ALA A 28 9.80 -22.66 7.56
N SER A 29 8.80 -21.88 8.00
CA SER A 29 8.41 -20.64 7.32
C SER A 29 9.57 -19.65 7.23
N LEU A 30 10.36 -19.47 8.31
CA LEU A 30 11.53 -18.60 8.29
C LEU A 30 12.62 -19.07 7.30
N LEU A 31 12.81 -20.39 7.15
CA LEU A 31 13.77 -20.96 6.21
C LEU A 31 13.30 -20.82 4.75
N ILE A 32 12.00 -20.94 4.49
CA ILE A 32 11.42 -20.90 3.14
C ILE A 32 11.20 -19.45 2.68
N GLU A 33 10.51 -18.65 3.48
CA GLU A 33 10.09 -17.28 3.13
C GLU A 33 11.17 -16.25 3.46
N GLY A 34 12.16 -16.62 4.27
CA GLY A 34 13.18 -15.72 4.79
C GLY A 34 12.67 -14.86 5.97
N SER A 35 13.55 -14.03 6.52
CA SER A 35 13.16 -13.06 7.54
C SER A 35 12.48 -11.85 6.90
N LEU A 36 11.59 -11.17 7.64
CA LEU A 36 10.99 -9.91 7.20
C LEU A 36 12.07 -8.88 6.83
N ALA A 37 13.15 -8.80 7.63
CA ALA A 37 14.27 -7.90 7.34
C ALA A 37 14.90 -8.20 5.96
N THR A 38 15.06 -9.48 5.61
CA THR A 38 15.55 -9.90 4.30
C THR A 38 14.60 -9.54 3.17
N GLN A 39 13.28 -9.62 3.40
CA GLN A 39 12.28 -9.23 2.39
C GLN A 39 12.26 -7.71 2.18
N TYR A 40 12.28 -6.93 3.26
CA TYR A 40 12.33 -5.47 3.19
C TYR A 40 13.63 -4.94 2.57
N ALA A 41 14.75 -5.64 2.76
CA ALA A 41 16.02 -5.29 2.10
C ALA A 41 15.92 -5.30 0.57
N LYS A 42 15.02 -6.11 -0.01
CA LYS A 42 14.78 -6.18 -1.46
C LYS A 42 13.86 -5.08 -2.00
N LEU A 43 13.27 -4.23 -1.15
CA LEU A 43 12.35 -3.19 -1.63
C LEU A 43 13.04 -2.16 -2.52
N TRP A 44 14.31 -1.87 -2.26
CA TRP A 44 15.10 -0.96 -3.09
C TRP A 44 15.31 -1.55 -4.48
N ASP A 45 15.75 -2.80 -4.56
CA ASP A 45 15.88 -3.52 -5.84
C ASP A 45 14.53 -3.56 -6.57
N TYR A 46 13.44 -3.84 -5.86
CA TYR A 46 12.09 -3.85 -6.43
C TYR A 46 11.67 -2.47 -6.95
N ALA A 47 11.96 -1.39 -6.21
CA ALA A 47 11.66 -0.03 -6.62
C ALA A 47 12.47 0.36 -7.87
N GLU A 48 13.76 0.05 -7.90
CA GLU A 48 14.60 0.28 -9.07
C GLU A 48 14.13 -0.53 -10.27
N GLU A 49 13.81 -1.81 -10.08
CA GLU A 49 13.27 -2.64 -11.16
C GLU A 49 11.94 -2.10 -11.69
N LYS A 50 11.08 -1.55 -10.84
CA LYS A 50 9.84 -0.88 -11.27
C LYS A 50 10.13 0.38 -12.09
N ARG A 51 11.06 1.23 -11.65
CA ARG A 51 11.46 2.43 -12.41
C ARG A 51 12.11 2.06 -13.75
N ARG A 52 12.97 1.03 -13.76
CA ARG A 52 13.65 0.51 -14.95
C ARG A 52 12.67 -0.07 -15.97
N SER A 53 11.73 -0.90 -15.52
CA SER A 53 10.75 -1.58 -16.39
C SER A 53 9.59 -0.70 -16.81
N ASN A 54 9.29 0.37 -16.06
CA ASN A 54 8.20 1.31 -16.36
C ASN A 54 8.72 2.75 -16.28
N PRO A 55 9.49 3.21 -17.28
CA PRO A 55 10.00 4.58 -17.32
C PRO A 55 8.89 5.62 -17.13
N GLY A 56 9.16 6.67 -16.34
CA GLY A 56 8.18 7.69 -15.95
C GLY A 56 7.42 7.40 -14.65
N SER A 57 7.39 6.14 -14.22
CA SER A 57 6.72 5.74 -12.97
C SER A 57 7.40 6.35 -11.75
N THR A 58 6.57 6.76 -10.79
CA THR A 58 7.01 7.29 -9.50
C THR A 58 7.00 6.17 -8.48
N VAL A 59 8.16 5.91 -7.88
CA VAL A 59 8.29 5.02 -6.73
C VAL A 59 9.03 5.77 -5.64
N VAL A 60 8.41 5.94 -4.47
CA VAL A 60 8.99 6.67 -3.34
C VAL A 60 9.01 5.75 -2.13
N ILE A 61 10.19 5.44 -1.62
CA ILE A 61 10.36 4.74 -0.34
C ILE A 61 10.75 5.78 0.70
N ASP A 62 10.06 5.74 1.84
CA ASP A 62 10.39 6.53 3.03
C ASP A 62 10.73 5.59 4.18
N THR A 63 11.74 5.97 4.95
CA THR A 63 12.32 5.17 6.03
C THR A 63 12.33 5.97 7.32
N GLU A 64 12.34 5.27 8.44
CA GLU A 64 12.54 5.86 9.76
C GLU A 64 13.74 5.22 10.47
N LYS A 65 14.34 5.94 11.41
CA LYS A 65 15.46 5.43 12.18
C LYS A 65 14.95 4.48 13.27
N GLY A 66 15.42 3.23 13.23
CA GLY A 66 15.20 2.25 14.27
C GLY A 66 15.98 2.55 15.56
N LEU A 67 15.74 1.74 16.59
CA LEU A 67 16.42 1.86 17.89
C LEU A 67 17.95 1.68 17.78
N ASP A 68 18.37 0.86 16.82
CA ASP A 68 19.76 0.61 16.44
C ASP A 68 20.31 1.65 15.44
N LYS A 69 19.54 2.71 15.14
CA LYS A 69 19.81 3.73 14.12
C LYS A 69 19.87 3.19 12.68
N ALA A 70 19.49 1.94 12.46
CA ALA A 70 19.34 1.41 11.11
C ALA A 70 18.10 2.02 10.44
N ASP A 71 18.14 2.17 9.12
CA ASP A 71 16.96 2.58 8.36
C ASP A 71 15.95 1.44 8.31
N MET A 72 14.79 1.66 8.92
CA MET A 72 13.67 0.76 8.88
C MET A 72 12.66 1.24 7.84
N PHE A 73 12.09 0.29 7.11
CA PHE A 73 10.99 0.56 6.20
C PHE A 73 9.83 1.20 6.97
N ARG A 74 9.35 2.34 6.47
CA ARG A 74 8.16 3.01 7.00
C ARG A 74 7.00 2.91 6.02
N ARG A 75 7.23 3.33 4.77
CA ARG A 75 6.20 3.38 3.74
C ARG A 75 6.78 3.40 2.33
N ILE A 76 5.97 2.99 1.36
CA ILE A 76 6.27 3.07 -0.07
C ILE A 76 5.04 3.57 -0.82
N TYR A 77 5.26 4.44 -1.80
CA TYR A 77 4.27 4.91 -2.76
C TYR A 77 4.67 4.47 -4.17
N ILE A 78 3.70 4.03 -4.97
CA ILE A 78 3.89 3.61 -6.35
C ILE A 78 2.78 4.21 -7.21
N CYS A 79 3.18 4.89 -8.28
CA CYS A 79 2.31 5.44 -9.32
C CYS A 79 2.93 5.15 -10.69
N LEU A 80 2.30 4.25 -11.46
CA LEU A 80 2.85 3.80 -12.74
C LEU A 80 2.55 4.85 -13.82
N GLU A 81 3.52 5.08 -14.71
CA GLU A 81 3.40 6.05 -15.80
C GLU A 81 2.12 5.84 -16.61
N ALA A 82 1.86 4.61 -17.06
CA ALA A 82 0.67 4.28 -17.81
C ALA A 82 -0.61 4.67 -17.05
N CYS A 83 -0.73 4.27 -15.79
CA CYS A 83 -1.91 4.55 -14.96
C CYS A 83 -2.16 6.06 -14.77
N LYS A 84 -1.11 6.86 -14.51
CA LYS A 84 -1.28 8.30 -14.33
C LYS A 84 -1.53 9.03 -15.66
N MET A 85 -0.89 8.61 -16.73
CA MET A 85 -1.08 9.22 -18.06
C MET A 85 -2.45 8.88 -18.65
N ASP A 86 -2.92 7.64 -18.47
CA ASP A 86 -4.27 7.24 -18.85
C ASP A 86 -5.32 8.11 -18.13
N TRP A 87 -5.12 8.33 -16.82
CA TRP A 87 -6.01 9.19 -16.05
C TRP A 87 -6.03 10.63 -16.58
N ILE A 88 -4.85 11.23 -16.76
CA ILE A 88 -4.67 12.60 -17.25
C ILE A 88 -5.25 12.77 -18.66
N SER A 89 -5.12 11.76 -19.53
CA SER A 89 -5.45 11.87 -20.96
C SER A 89 -6.95 11.93 -21.26
N GLY A 90 -7.80 11.37 -20.40
CA GLY A 90 -9.24 11.36 -20.68
C GLY A 90 -10.11 10.53 -19.74
N CYS A 91 -9.60 10.09 -18.59
CA CYS A 91 -10.46 9.42 -17.61
C CYS A 91 -11.43 10.41 -16.97
N ARG A 92 -12.46 9.87 -16.30
CA ARG A 92 -13.41 10.71 -15.56
C ARG A 92 -12.64 11.42 -14.44
N PRO A 93 -12.90 12.72 -14.19
CA PRO A 93 -12.22 13.50 -13.16
C PRO A 93 -12.77 13.15 -11.76
N ILE A 94 -12.77 11.87 -11.43
CA ILE A 94 -13.21 11.30 -10.17
C ILE A 94 -12.08 10.41 -9.66
N ILE A 95 -11.69 10.61 -8.41
CA ILE A 95 -10.74 9.72 -7.73
C ILE A 95 -11.40 9.15 -6.47
N GLY A 96 -11.52 7.83 -6.44
CA GLY A 96 -11.86 7.08 -5.24
C GLY A 96 -10.64 6.90 -4.35
N LEU A 97 -10.79 7.11 -3.04
CA LEU A 97 -9.74 6.89 -2.05
C LEU A 97 -10.22 5.87 -1.02
N ASP A 98 -9.42 4.82 -0.84
CA ASP A 98 -9.69 3.76 0.13
C ASP A 98 -8.40 3.29 0.79
N ALA A 99 -8.53 2.72 1.98
CA ALA A 99 -7.43 2.10 2.72
C ALA A 99 -7.88 0.80 3.36
N CYS A 100 -7.08 -0.26 3.22
CA CYS A 100 -7.38 -1.56 3.81
C CYS A 100 -6.20 -2.10 4.64
N HIS A 101 -6.51 -2.91 5.64
CA HIS A 101 -5.50 -3.53 6.50
C HIS A 101 -4.88 -4.74 5.78
N THR A 102 -3.56 -4.78 5.72
CA THR A 102 -2.86 -5.96 5.21
C THR A 102 -2.95 -7.12 6.21
N LYS A 103 -3.04 -8.34 5.69
CA LYS A 103 -2.92 -9.56 6.51
C LYS A 103 -1.47 -9.99 6.51
N GLY A 104 -0.80 -9.91 7.64
CA GLY A 104 0.59 -10.30 7.77
C GLY A 104 1.14 -10.12 9.17
N ASN A 105 2.42 -10.47 9.32
CA ASN A 105 3.14 -10.30 10.59
C ASN A 105 3.42 -8.81 10.90
N HIS A 106 3.34 -7.94 9.89
CA HIS A 106 3.50 -6.50 10.05
C HIS A 106 2.14 -5.80 9.90
N LYS A 107 1.86 -4.85 10.78
CA LYS A 107 0.65 -4.03 10.71
C LYS A 107 0.90 -2.92 9.70
N ALA A 108 0.75 -3.23 8.42
CA ALA A 108 0.71 -2.24 7.36
C ALA A 108 -0.72 -2.04 6.88
N GLN A 109 -0.99 -0.86 6.34
CA GLN A 109 -2.21 -0.56 5.61
C GLN A 109 -1.85 -0.24 4.17
N LEU A 110 -2.74 -0.63 3.27
CA LEU A 110 -2.62 -0.42 1.84
C LEU A 110 -3.62 0.66 1.45
N MET A 111 -3.11 1.79 0.97
CA MET A 111 -3.90 2.92 0.50
C MET A 111 -3.96 2.92 -1.02
N PHE A 112 -5.10 3.28 -1.59
CA PHE A 112 -5.32 3.34 -3.02
C PHE A 112 -5.94 4.66 -3.45
N ALA A 113 -5.51 5.13 -4.63
CA ALA A 113 -6.24 6.07 -5.46
C ALA A 113 -6.76 5.33 -6.68
N ILE A 114 -8.08 5.27 -6.83
CA ILE A 114 -8.79 4.56 -7.90
C ILE A 114 -9.36 5.57 -8.88
N GLY A 115 -9.09 5.37 -10.17
CA GLY A 115 -9.70 6.12 -11.27
C GLY A 115 -10.86 5.36 -11.89
N ILE A 116 -11.64 6.08 -12.70
CA ILE A 116 -12.69 5.50 -13.55
C ILE A 116 -12.37 5.91 -14.98
N ASP A 117 -12.16 4.94 -15.86
CA ASP A 117 -11.91 5.22 -17.27
C ASP A 117 -13.19 5.61 -18.04
N ALA A 118 -13.04 5.87 -19.33
CA ALA A 118 -14.15 6.23 -20.21
C ALA A 118 -15.21 5.12 -20.31
N ASP A 119 -14.79 3.86 -20.17
CA ASP A 119 -15.62 2.65 -20.24
C ASP A 119 -16.24 2.26 -18.88
N ASN A 120 -16.11 3.13 -17.88
CA ASN A 120 -16.58 2.92 -16.50
C ASN A 120 -15.90 1.76 -15.76
N SER A 121 -14.69 1.37 -16.18
CA SER A 121 -13.88 0.41 -15.44
C SER A 121 -13.06 1.11 -14.37
N TYR A 122 -12.95 0.46 -13.20
CA TYR A 122 -12.14 0.92 -12.09
C TYR A 122 -10.70 0.40 -12.23
N TYR A 123 -9.73 1.26 -12.01
CA TYR A 123 -8.32 0.86 -11.98
C TYR A 123 -7.51 1.67 -10.97
N PRO A 124 -6.42 1.10 -10.43
CA PRO A 124 -5.55 1.83 -9.51
C PRO A 124 -4.69 2.83 -10.29
N ILE A 125 -4.78 4.10 -9.90
CA ILE A 125 -3.89 5.17 -10.37
C ILE A 125 -2.56 5.07 -9.60
N ALA A 126 -2.67 5.06 -8.28
CA ALA A 126 -1.55 4.95 -7.36
C ALA A 126 -1.92 4.15 -6.13
N TYR A 127 -0.92 3.57 -5.47
CA TYR A 127 -1.10 2.86 -4.21
C TYR A 127 0.10 3.03 -3.29
N ALA A 128 -0.12 2.84 -2.00
CA ALA A 128 0.93 2.94 -1.00
C ALA A 128 0.77 1.92 0.11
N ILE A 129 1.88 1.34 0.55
CA ILE A 129 1.94 0.55 1.79
C ILE A 129 2.47 1.48 2.87
N VAL A 130 1.70 1.64 3.94
CA VAL A 130 1.95 2.62 4.99
C VAL A 130 1.86 2.00 6.39
N GLU A 131 2.50 2.64 7.35
CA GLU A 131 2.56 2.21 8.75
C GLU A 131 1.20 2.33 9.46
N LYS A 132 0.46 3.38 9.14
CA LYS A 132 -0.83 3.70 9.76
C LYS A 132 -1.58 4.78 8.97
N GLU A 133 -2.89 4.67 9.00
CA GLU A 133 -3.88 5.59 8.49
C GLU A 133 -4.07 6.70 9.51
N CYS A 134 -3.32 7.77 9.32
CA CYS A 134 -3.44 9.00 10.08
C CYS A 134 -3.34 10.18 9.12
N TYR A 135 -3.63 11.39 9.63
CA TYR A 135 -3.55 12.61 8.84
C TYR A 135 -2.20 12.76 8.12
N MET A 136 -1.07 12.54 8.81
CA MET A 136 0.26 12.71 8.23
C MET A 136 0.54 11.76 7.07
N THR A 137 0.10 10.50 7.18
CA THR A 137 0.24 9.50 6.13
C THR A 137 -0.64 9.82 4.93
N ARG A 138 -1.90 10.19 5.18
CA ARG A 138 -2.85 10.60 4.13
C ARG A 138 -2.38 11.83 3.39
N PHE A 139 -1.92 12.84 4.12
CA PHE A 139 -1.37 14.05 3.55
C PHE A 139 -0.15 13.76 2.67
N TRP A 140 0.77 12.91 3.14
CA TRP A 140 1.93 12.49 2.36
C TRP A 140 1.53 11.77 1.07
N PHE A 141 0.62 10.80 1.14
CA PHE A 141 0.10 10.07 -0.02
C PHE A 141 -0.56 11.01 -1.04
N LEU A 142 -1.45 11.88 -0.56
CA LEU A 142 -2.18 12.83 -1.41
C LEU A 142 -1.28 13.91 -2.01
N SER A 143 -0.20 14.30 -1.32
CA SER A 143 0.78 15.24 -1.85
C SER A 143 1.52 14.65 -3.05
N LEU A 144 1.94 13.38 -2.97
CA LEU A 144 2.56 12.67 -4.09
C LEU A 144 1.58 12.50 -5.25
N LEU A 145 0.34 12.09 -4.95
CA LEU A 145 -0.71 11.96 -5.96
C LEU A 145 -0.98 13.29 -6.69
N LYS A 146 -1.04 14.41 -5.95
CA LYS A 146 -1.23 15.75 -6.51
C LYS A 146 -0.13 16.10 -7.52
N ILE A 147 1.12 15.79 -7.19
CA ILE A 147 2.29 16.03 -8.04
C ILE A 147 2.23 15.15 -9.30
N ASP A 148 1.99 13.84 -9.15
CA ASP A 148 1.98 12.91 -10.27
C ASP A 148 0.85 13.18 -11.27
N LEU A 149 -0.32 13.59 -10.77
CA LEU A 149 -1.48 13.89 -11.60
C LEU A 149 -1.57 15.35 -12.06
N LYS A 150 -0.58 16.19 -11.70
CA LYS A 150 -0.54 17.61 -12.04
C LYS A 150 -1.85 18.33 -11.70
N LEU A 151 -2.39 18.05 -10.52
CA LEU A 151 -3.67 18.59 -10.06
C LEU A 151 -3.48 20.02 -9.54
N ASP A 152 -3.40 20.97 -10.47
CA ASP A 152 -3.33 22.40 -10.20
C ASP A 152 -4.65 22.94 -9.62
N GLU A 153 -4.64 24.19 -9.13
CA GLU A 153 -5.81 24.78 -8.44
C GLU A 153 -7.07 24.87 -9.31
N ASP A 154 -6.91 24.91 -10.64
CA ASP A 154 -8.01 25.02 -11.60
C ASP A 154 -8.60 23.68 -12.04
N PHE A 155 -7.96 22.56 -11.68
CA PHE A 155 -8.41 21.24 -12.13
C PHE A 155 -9.67 20.82 -11.37
N ARG A 156 -10.80 20.69 -12.09
CA ARG A 156 -12.06 20.22 -11.51
C ARG A 156 -12.04 18.71 -11.36
N ILE A 157 -11.85 18.25 -10.13
CA ILE A 157 -11.86 16.84 -9.74
C ILE A 157 -12.83 16.63 -8.58
N THR A 158 -13.49 15.47 -8.56
CA THR A 158 -14.29 15.02 -7.44
C THR A 158 -13.57 13.89 -6.70
N PHE A 159 -13.32 14.07 -5.40
CA PHE A 159 -12.85 12.97 -4.55
C PHE A 159 -14.03 12.20 -3.96
N MET A 160 -13.97 10.87 -4.02
CA MET A 160 -14.90 9.98 -3.34
C MET A 160 -14.15 9.20 -2.26
N THR A 161 -14.59 9.30 -1.02
CA THR A 161 -13.87 8.70 0.11
C THR A 161 -14.84 8.00 1.05
N ASP A 162 -14.36 7.08 1.89
CA ASP A 162 -15.17 6.65 3.03
C ASP A 162 -15.41 7.82 4.01
N LYS A 163 -16.32 7.66 4.97
CA LYS A 163 -16.70 8.71 5.94
C LYS A 163 -15.64 8.94 7.04
N GLN A 164 -14.35 8.78 6.76
CA GLN A 164 -13.28 9.02 7.74
C GLN A 164 -12.79 10.48 7.74
N LYS A 165 -12.90 11.13 8.92
CA LYS A 165 -12.59 12.55 9.15
C LYS A 165 -11.22 13.00 8.63
N GLY A 166 -10.16 12.26 8.95
CA GLY A 166 -8.79 12.71 8.63
C GLY A 166 -8.46 12.75 7.14
N LEU A 167 -9.30 12.20 6.26
CA LEU A 167 -9.07 12.17 4.81
C LEU A 167 -9.65 13.43 4.16
N VAL A 168 -10.84 13.84 4.63
CA VAL A 168 -11.46 15.13 4.30
C VAL A 168 -10.56 16.30 4.71
N GLU A 169 -9.97 16.24 5.90
CA GLU A 169 -9.04 17.26 6.40
C GLU A 169 -7.78 17.39 5.51
N ALA A 170 -7.19 16.25 5.11
CA ALA A 170 -6.00 16.24 4.25
C ALA A 170 -6.31 16.79 2.85
N ILE A 171 -7.46 16.44 2.27
CA ILE A 171 -7.94 16.97 0.99
C ILE A 171 -8.12 18.49 1.09
N GLY A 172 -8.84 18.98 2.09
CA GLY A 172 -9.08 20.43 2.26
C GLY A 172 -7.81 21.24 2.49
N LYS A 173 -6.72 20.62 2.95
CA LYS A 173 -5.41 21.28 3.07
C LYS A 173 -4.68 21.39 1.73
N LEU A 174 -4.85 20.42 0.84
CA LEU A 174 -4.16 20.35 -0.44
C LEU A 174 -4.90 21.05 -1.58
N TRP A 175 -6.24 21.13 -1.50
CA TRP A 175 -7.10 21.78 -2.49
C TRP A 175 -8.13 22.67 -1.81
N LYS A 176 -8.24 23.92 -2.26
CA LYS A 176 -9.12 24.93 -1.65
C LYS A 176 -10.60 24.77 -2.06
N ASN A 177 -10.86 24.39 -3.31
CA ASN A 177 -12.20 24.41 -3.93
C ASN A 177 -12.49 23.07 -4.65
N ILE A 178 -12.49 21.96 -3.91
CA ILE A 178 -12.67 20.63 -4.50
C ILE A 178 -14.02 20.03 -4.15
N GLU A 179 -14.63 19.32 -5.10
CA GLU A 179 -15.82 18.55 -4.79
C GLU A 179 -15.44 17.29 -4.04
N HIS A 180 -16.10 17.04 -2.91
CA HIS A 180 -15.94 15.84 -2.12
C HIS A 180 -17.28 15.13 -1.97
N ARG A 181 -17.26 13.81 -2.14
CA ARG A 181 -18.41 12.92 -1.96
C ARG A 181 -18.03 11.80 -1.00
N ASN A 182 -19.00 11.38 -0.21
CA ASN A 182 -18.85 10.19 0.62
C ASN A 182 -19.28 8.97 -0.19
N CYS A 183 -18.53 7.88 -0.06
CA CYS A 183 -18.99 6.55 -0.43
C CYS A 183 -20.27 6.22 0.37
N VAL A 184 -21.24 5.59 -0.29
CA VAL A 184 -22.58 5.29 0.26
C VAL A 184 -22.55 3.98 1.02
#